data_AF-A0AA36GKX7-F1
#
_entry.id   AF-A0AA36GKX7-F1
#
_cell.length_a   1.000
_cell.length_b   1.000
_cell.length_c   1.000
_cell.angle_alpha   90.00
_cell.angle_beta   90.00
_cell.angle_gamma   90.00
#
_symmetry.space_group_name_H-M   'P 1'
#
loop_
_entity.id
_entity.type
_entity.pdbx_description
1 polymer ?
#
loop_
_entity_poly.entity_id
_entity_poly.type
_entity_poly.pdbx_seq_one_letter_code
_entity_poly.pdbx_strand_id
1 'polypeptide(L)'
;MDLRRQCAANEKFCISTVTNLNGFFVTIDRDCAAFCKEGCEEHGYGLFYTQCTRCCNDPLCNDYDGAHYYRPKSSKRLANWFLLGTAIFSIL
;
A
#
# COMPACT_ATOMS: atom_id res chain seq x y z
N MET A 1 -8.31 19.68 -18.59
CA MET A 1 -7.62 18.61 -19.34
C MET A 1 -7.89 17.32 -18.60
N ASP A 2 -8.47 16.34 -19.27
CA ASP A 2 -8.73 15.02 -18.70
C ASP A 2 -7.49 14.14 -18.90
N LEU A 3 -6.83 13.74 -17.81
CA LEU A 3 -5.61 12.94 -17.83
C LEU A 3 -5.90 11.42 -17.76
N ARG A 4 -7.17 11.01 -17.83
CA ARG A 4 -7.57 9.61 -17.80
C ARG A 4 -7.27 8.93 -19.13
N ARG A 5 -6.74 7.71 -19.08
CA ARG A 5 -6.51 6.87 -20.27
C ARG A 5 -7.35 5.61 -20.22
N GLN A 6 -7.64 5.06 -21.41
CA GLN A 6 -8.19 3.70 -21.53
C GLN A 6 -7.09 2.68 -21.18
N CYS A 7 -7.42 1.68 -20.35
CA CYS A 7 -6.54 0.55 -20.11
C CYS A 7 -6.45 -0.34 -21.36
N ALA A 8 -5.30 -0.96 -21.59
CA ALA A 8 -5.12 -2.00 -22.59
C ALA A 8 -5.89 -3.27 -22.20
N ALA A 9 -6.21 -4.12 -23.18
CA ALA A 9 -7.04 -5.32 -22.95
C ALA A 9 -6.45 -6.30 -21.92
N ASN A 10 -5.12 -6.33 -21.77
CA ASN A 10 -4.40 -7.16 -20.80
C ASN A 10 -4.26 -6.50 -19.41
N GLU A 11 -4.54 -5.21 -19.27
CA GLU A 11 -4.47 -4.48 -18.00
C GLU A 11 -5.78 -4.68 -17.23
N LYS A 12 -5.79 -5.59 -16.25
CA LYS A 12 -7.00 -5.98 -15.50
C LYS A 12 -7.23 -5.17 -14.23
N PHE A 13 -6.27 -4.33 -13.83
CA PHE A 13 -6.31 -3.59 -12.58
C PHE A 13 -6.08 -2.11 -12.83
N CYS A 14 -6.80 -1.28 -12.09
CA CYS A 14 -6.38 0.09 -11.81
C CYS A 14 -5.39 0.05 -10.63
N ILE A 15 -4.25 0.69 -10.82
CA ILE A 15 -3.20 0.81 -9.80
C ILE A 15 -3.10 2.27 -9.36
N SER A 16 -2.77 2.46 -8.09
CA SER A 16 -2.44 3.75 -7.55
C SER A 16 -1.31 3.63 -6.53
N THR A 17 -0.26 4.41 -6.72
CA THR A 17 0.92 4.44 -5.87
C THR A 17 1.01 5.80 -5.21
N VAL A 18 1.01 5.83 -3.88
CA VAL A 18 1.20 7.07 -3.11
C VAL A 18 2.55 7.06 -2.45
N THR A 19 3.29 8.14 -2.66
CA THR A 19 4.56 8.39 -2.01
C THR A 19 4.35 9.34 -0.84
N ASN A 20 4.77 8.91 0.34
CA ASN A 20 4.85 9.74 1.54
C ASN A 20 6.31 9.96 1.92
N LEU A 21 6.66 11.18 2.31
CA LEU A 21 7.99 11.53 2.83
C LEU A 21 7.82 11.97 4.29
N ASN A 22 8.45 11.27 5.23
CA ASN A 22 8.29 11.54 6.67
C ASN A 22 6.82 11.60 7.13
N GLY A 23 5.94 10.78 6.55
CA GLY A 23 4.50 10.75 6.87
C GLY A 23 3.65 11.82 6.17
N PHE A 24 4.25 12.69 5.36
CA PHE A 24 3.51 13.67 4.55
C PHE A 24 3.27 13.15 3.14
N PHE A 25 2.05 13.33 2.64
CA PHE A 25 1.71 13.06 1.24
C PHE A 25 2.53 13.93 0.29
N VAL A 26 3.22 13.31 -0.66
CA VAL A 26 4.04 14.01 -1.67
C VAL A 26 3.44 13.88 -3.06
N THR A 27 3.13 12.66 -3.48
CA THR A 27 2.59 12.41 -4.82
C THR A 27 1.67 11.20 -4.86
N ILE A 28 0.78 11.19 -5.85
CA ILE A 28 -0.05 10.06 -6.23
C ILE A 28 0.08 9.79 -7.73
N ASP A 29 0.53 8.59 -8.08
CA ASP A 29 0.57 8.09 -9.45
C ASP A 29 -0.57 7.11 -9.65
N ARG A 30 -1.32 7.27 -10.74
CA ARG A 30 -2.46 6.41 -11.10
C ARG A 30 -2.25 5.85 -12.49
N ASP A 31 -2.46 4.55 -12.63
CA ASP A 31 -2.32 3.89 -13.92
C ASP A 31 -3.18 2.62 -14.03
N CYS A 32 -3.08 1.91 -15.15
CA CYS A 32 -3.58 0.55 -15.30
C CYS A 32 -2.41 -0.45 -15.26
N ALA A 33 -2.68 -1.69 -14.85
CA ALA A 33 -1.67 -2.75 -14.79
C ALA A 33 -2.26 -4.14 -15.11
N ALA A 34 -1.45 -4.99 -15.73
CA ALA A 34 -1.81 -6.40 -15.95
C ALA A 34 -1.77 -7.23 -14.67
N PHE A 35 -0.86 -6.89 -13.75
CA PHE A 35 -0.70 -7.49 -12.44
C PHE A 35 -0.51 -6.38 -11.41
N CYS A 36 -1.05 -6.56 -10.20
CA CYS A 36 -0.94 -5.57 -9.14
C CYS A 36 -0.71 -6.24 -7.78
N LYS A 37 0.33 -5.79 -7.07
CA LYS A 37 0.68 -6.24 -5.72
C LYS A 37 0.45 -5.11 -4.74
N GLU A 38 -0.55 -5.25 -3.89
CA GLU A 38 -0.78 -4.30 -2.80
C GLU A 38 0.32 -4.40 -1.74
N GLY A 39 0.71 -3.25 -1.19
CA GLY A 39 1.71 -3.20 -0.12
C GLY A 39 2.24 -1.80 0.08
N CYS A 40 2.99 -1.62 1.17
CA CYS A 40 3.79 -0.42 1.39
C CYS A 40 5.26 -0.84 1.52
N GLU A 41 6.13 -0.15 0.80
CA GLU A 41 7.57 -0.37 0.83
C GLU A 41 8.24 0.92 1.29
N GLU A 42 9.16 0.79 2.25
CA GLU A 42 9.99 1.88 2.73
C GLU A 42 11.32 1.87 1.98
N HIS A 43 11.74 3.04 1.53
CA HIS A 43 12.96 3.25 0.78
C HIS A 43 13.76 4.40 1.37
N GLY A 44 15.06 4.43 1.06
CA GLY A 44 15.94 5.57 1.35
C GLY A 44 17.17 5.21 2.19
N TYR A 45 18.20 6.05 2.07
CA TYR A 45 19.46 5.96 2.81
C TYR A 45 19.71 7.28 3.58
N GLY A 46 18.81 7.62 4.51
CA GLY A 46 18.90 8.85 5.34
C GLY A 46 17.75 9.85 5.16
N LEU A 47 16.94 9.69 4.11
CA LEU A 47 15.63 10.32 3.94
C LEU A 47 14.63 9.22 3.60
N PHE A 48 13.75 8.88 4.54
CA PHE A 48 12.82 7.75 4.39
C PHE A 48 11.56 8.21 3.66
N TYR A 49 11.26 7.55 2.55
CA TYR A 49 9.96 7.67 1.90
C TYR A 49 9.28 6.31 1.84
N THR A 50 7.96 6.32 1.96
CA THR A 50 7.11 5.13 1.89
C THR A 50 6.30 5.21 0.61
N GLN A 51 6.35 4.18 -0.22
CA GLN A 51 5.45 4.01 -1.36
C GLN A 51 4.41 2.97 -1.03
N CYS A 52 3.13 3.34 -1.12
CA CYS A 52 2.01 2.44 -0.90
C CYS A 52 1.22 2.23 -2.18
N THR A 53 1.16 0.98 -2.64
CA THR A 53 0.43 0.54 -3.83
C THR A 53 -0.94 -0.03 -3.43
N ARG A 54 -1.99 0.42 -4.13
CA ARG A 54 -3.34 -0.12 -4.03
C ARG A 54 -3.86 -0.57 -5.39
N CYS A 55 -4.70 -1.59 -5.37
CA CYS A 55 -5.20 -2.26 -6.55
C CYS A 55 -6.72 -2.37 -6.48
N CYS A 56 -7.39 -2.15 -7.61
CA CYS A 56 -8.81 -2.43 -7.76
C CYS A 56 -9.10 -2.78 -9.22
N ASN A 57 -10.27 -3.36 -9.51
CA ASN A 57 -10.59 -3.94 -10.82
C ASN A 57 -11.90 -3.43 -11.45
N ASP A 58 -12.51 -2.39 -10.86
CA ASP A 58 -13.66 -1.70 -11.43
C ASP A 58 -13.21 -0.47 -12.26
N PRO A 59 -13.98 -0.04 -13.28
CA PRO A 59 -13.63 1.14 -14.05
C PRO A 59 -13.44 2.38 -13.18
N LEU A 60 -12.31 3.08 -13.35
CA LEU A 60 -11.96 4.31 -12.62
C LEU A 60 -11.94 4.18 -11.09
N CYS A 61 -11.82 2.96 -10.56
CA CYS A 61 -11.88 2.73 -9.11
C CYS A 61 -10.71 3.33 -8.33
N ASN A 62 -9.60 3.70 -8.98
CA ASN A 62 -8.46 4.36 -8.35
C ASN A 62 -8.59 5.89 -8.24
N ASP A 63 -9.78 6.44 -8.54
CA ASP A 63 -10.13 7.86 -8.39
C ASP A 63 -10.51 8.19 -6.93
N TYR A 64 -9.55 8.06 -6.01
CA TYR A 64 -9.72 8.43 -4.60
C TYR A 64 -9.09 9.80 -4.30
N ASP A 65 -9.67 10.54 -3.36
CA ASP A 65 -9.30 11.91 -2.93
C ASP A 65 -8.01 12.02 -2.10
N GLY A 66 -7.29 10.92 -1.88
CA GLY A 66 -6.07 10.90 -1.09
C GLY A 66 -6.26 10.55 0.40
N ALA A 67 -7.46 10.74 0.97
CA ALA A 67 -7.69 10.60 2.42
C ALA A 67 -7.42 9.17 2.93
N HIS A 68 -7.71 8.17 2.09
CA HIS A 68 -7.49 6.77 2.42
C HIS A 68 -6.00 6.38 2.49
N TYR A 69 -5.07 7.19 1.98
CA TYR A 69 -3.63 6.89 2.01
C TYR A 69 -2.93 7.29 3.31
N TYR A 70 -3.53 8.20 4.09
CA TYR A 70 -3.08 8.49 5.46
C TYR A 70 -3.29 7.31 6.42
N ARG A 71 -4.09 6.31 6.02
CA ARG A 71 -4.22 5.04 6.71
C ARG A 71 -3.42 3.99 5.95
N PRO A 72 -2.16 3.72 6.33
CA PRO A 72 -1.46 2.57 5.79
C PRO A 72 -2.33 1.33 6.03
N LYS A 73 -2.58 0.51 4.99
CA LYS A 73 -3.08 -0.85 5.23
C LYS A 73 -1.97 -1.52 6.02
N SER A 74 -2.15 -1.66 7.33
CA SER A 74 -1.15 -2.27 8.20
C SER A 74 -0.72 -3.59 7.57
N SER A 75 0.58 -3.74 7.27
CA SER A 75 1.14 -5.06 7.01
C SER A 75 0.66 -5.98 8.13
N LYS A 76 0.15 -7.17 7.80
CA LYS A 76 -0.27 -8.15 8.80
C LYS A 76 0.94 -8.43 9.70
N ARG A 77 1.01 -7.75 10.84
CA ARG A 77 1.98 -8.05 11.89
C ARG A 77 1.60 -9.47 12.32
N LEU A 78 2.39 -10.48 11.91
CA LEU A 78 2.27 -11.80 12.52
C LEU A 78 2.53 -11.58 14.00
N ALA A 79 1.46 -11.57 14.80
CA ALA A 79 1.57 -11.56 16.23
C ALA A 79 2.24 -12.89 16.61
N ASN A 80 3.54 -12.83 16.92
CA ASN A 80 4.29 -14.00 17.34
C ASN A 80 3.86 -14.39 18.76
N TRP A 81 2.75 -15.12 18.88
CA TRP A 81 2.17 -15.61 20.14
C TRP A 81 3.09 -16.61 20.87
N PHE A 82 4.21 -17.02 20.28
CA PHE A 82 5.15 -17.98 20.87
C PHE A 82 5.91 -17.44 22.10
N LEU A 83 5.96 -16.13 22.34
CA LEU A 83 6.69 -15.56 23.48
C LEU A 83 5.84 -15.41 24.76
N LEU A 84 4.53 -15.64 24.72
CA LEU A 84 3.66 -15.56 25.91
C LEU A 84 3.47 -16.92 26.61
N GLY A 85 3.80 -18.04 25.96
CA GLY A 85 3.57 -19.38 26.49
C GLY A 85 4.66 -19.94 27.41
N THR A 86 5.87 -19.38 27.40
CA THR A 86 7.01 -19.95 28.13
C THR A 86 7.20 -19.38 29.55
N ALA A 87 6.48 -18.32 29.93
CA ALA A 87 6.60 -17.73 31.27
C ALA A 87 5.76 -18.44 32.35
N ILE A 88 4.89 -19.39 31.98
CA ILE A 88 3.95 -20.03 32.94
C ILE A 88 4.48 -21.38 33.48
N PHE A 89 5.46 -22.03 32.83
CA PHE A 89 5.93 -23.37 33.22
C PHE A 89 7.18 -23.41 34.11
N SER A 90 7.63 -22.29 34.69
CA SER A 90 8.79 -22.27 35.60
C SER A 90 8.45 -22.12 37.08
N ILE A 91 7.18 -22.27 37.48
CA ILE A 91 6.74 -22.21 38.89
C ILE A 91 5.84 -23.40 39.27
N LEU A 92 6.13 -24.60 38.79
CA LEU A 92 5.58 -25.82 39.39
C LEU A 92 6.68 -26.85 39.62
#